data_AF-A0A140DUX0-F1
#
_entry.id   AF-A0A140DUX0-F1
#
_cell.length_a   1.000
_cell.length_b   1.000
_cell.length_c   1.000
_cell.angle_alpha   90.00
_cell.angle_beta   90.00
_cell.angle_gamma   90.00
#
_symmetry.space_group_name_H-M   'P 1'
#
loop_
_entity.id
_entity.type
_entity.pdbx_description
1 polymer ?
#
loop_
_entity_poly.entity_id
_entity_poly.type
_entity_poly.pdbx_seq_one_letter_code
_entity_poly.pdbx_strand_id
1 'polypeptide(L)' 'MRASRRKWNVNLQKATIMVDGKPQQVRISARALRTLKKQNAA' A
#
# COMPACT_ATOMS: atom_id res chain seq x y z
N MET A 1 25.67 25.04 6.85
CA MET A 1 24.36 24.51 6.41
C MET A 1 24.18 23.10 6.96
N ARG A 2 23.45 22.93 8.07
CA ARG A 2 23.20 21.61 8.68
C ARG A 2 21.88 21.07 8.12
N ALA A 3 21.95 20.22 7.10
CA ALA A 3 20.76 19.58 6.55
C ALA A 3 20.20 18.59 7.59
N SER A 4 19.13 18.97 8.29
CA SER A 4 18.36 18.04 9.09
C SER A 4 17.71 17.03 8.14
N ARG A 5 18.19 15.77 8.16
CA ARG A 5 17.74 14.70 7.26
C ARG A 5 16.36 14.18 7.68
N ARG A 6 15.36 15.06 7.76
CA ARG A 6 13.99 14.69 8.07
C ARG A 6 13.37 14.03 6.84
N LYS A 7 13.46 12.71 6.78
CA LYS A 7 12.82 11.88 5.76
C LYS A 7 11.67 11.13 6.40
N TRP A 8 10.46 11.35 5.90
CA TRP A 8 9.31 10.55 6.28
C TRP A 8 9.30 9.30 5.42
N ASN A 9 9.56 8.16 6.04
CA ASN A 9 9.45 6.89 5.35
C ASN A 9 7.98 6.49 5.23
N VAL A 10 7.58 6.04 4.04
CA VAL A 10 6.23 5.55 3.80
C VAL A 10 6.12 4.09 4.22
N ASN A 11 5.06 3.74 4.96
CA ASN A 11 4.78 2.34 5.31
C ASN A 11 4.10 1.65 4.12
N LEU A 12 4.93 1.05 3.26
CA LEU A 12 4.51 0.24 2.12
C LEU A 12 4.56 -1.25 2.48
N GLN A 13 3.39 -1.87 2.61
CA GLN A 13 3.23 -3.28 2.94
C GLN A 13 3.09 -4.12 1.68
N LYS A 14 3.59 -5.35 1.68
CA LYS A 14 3.38 -6.28 0.57
C LYS A 14 1.99 -6.89 0.71
N ALA A 15 1.16 -6.79 -0.33
CA ALA A 15 -0.15 -7.41 -0.37
C ALA A 15 -0.35 -8.11 -1.72
N THR A 16 -0.99 -9.27 -1.68
CA THR A 16 -1.41 -10.00 -2.88
C THR A 16 -2.80 -9.52 -3.26
N ILE A 17 -2.93 -8.83 -4.39
CA ILE A 17 -4.21 -8.40 -4.96
C ILE A 17 -4.46 -9.22 -6.23
N MET A 18 -5.71 -9.61 -6.43
CA MET A 18 -6.20 -10.15 -7.69
C MET A 18 -6.44 -8.97 -8.64
N VAL A 19 -5.56 -8.79 -9.62
CA VAL A 19 -5.73 -7.79 -10.68
C VAL A 19 -6.01 -8.58 -11.95
N ASP A 20 -7.17 -8.35 -12.57
CA ASP A 20 -7.54 -8.96 -13.86
C ASP A 20 -7.51 -10.51 -13.86
N GLY A 21 -7.91 -11.13 -12.75
CA GLY A 21 -7.97 -12.60 -12.61
C GLY A 21 -6.62 -13.28 -12.37
N LYS A 22 -5.53 -12.52 -12.24
CA LYS A 22 -4.20 -13.05 -11.87
C LYS A 22 -3.74 -12.49 -10.51
N PRO A 23 -3.19 -13.31 -9.61
CA PRO A 23 -2.67 -12.83 -8.34
C PRO A 23 -1.33 -12.09 -8.56
N GLN A 24 -1.30 -10.81 -8.21
CA GLN A 24 -0.08 -9.98 -8.26
C GLN A 24 0.31 -9.50 -6.86
N GLN A 25 1.61 -9.56 -6.56
CA GLN A 25 2.16 -9.02 -5.32
C GLN A 25 2.55 -7.56 -5.53
N VAL A 26 1.86 -6.65 -4.84
CA VAL A 26 2.05 -5.20 -4.97
C VAL A 26 2.41 -4.61 -3.61
N ARG A 27 3.18 -3.52 -3.61
CA ARG A 27 3.48 -2.74 -2.39
C ARG A 27 2.42 -1.66 -2.22
N ILE A 28 1.67 -1.74 -1.14
CA ILE A 28 0.45 -0.94 -0.94
C ILE A 28 0.50 -0.28 0.43
N SER A 29 -0.02 0.94 0.51
CA SER A 29 -0.19 1.62 1.79
C SER A 29 -1.34 1.00 2.59
N ALA A 30 -1.28 1.07 3.92
CA ALA A 30 -2.33 0.56 4.79
C ALA A 30 -3.72 1.20 4.51
N ARG A 31 -3.75 2.47 4.07
CA ARG A 31 -4.99 3.18 3.72
C ARG A 31 -5.64 2.59 2.47
N ALA A 32 -4.86 2.31 1.43
CA ALA A 32 -5.35 1.69 0.21
C ALA A 32 -5.83 0.25 0.46
N LEU A 33 -5.13 -0.51 1.31
CA LEU A 33 -5.58 -1.83 1.74
C LEU A 33 -6.95 -1.76 2.44
N ARG A 34 -7.15 -0.76 3.32
CA ARG A 34 -8.42 -0.56 4.03
C ARG A 34 -9.57 -0.19 3.08
N THR A 35 -9.32 0.66 2.09
CA THR A 35 -10.37 1.04 1.12
C THR A 35 -10.74 -0.12 0.21
N LEU A 36 -9.75 -0.89 -0.26
CA LEU A 36 -9.97 -2.07 -1.11
C LEU A 36 -10.75 -3.17 -0.37
N LYS A 37 -10.42 -3.45 0.90
CA LYS A 37 -11.20 -4.38 1.73
C LYS A 37 -12.65 -3.92 1.90
N LYS A 38 -12.88 -2.62 2.02
CA LYS A 38 -14.23 -2.05 2.16
C LYS A 38 -15.03 -2.13 0.85
N GLN A 39 -14.38 -1.90 -0.29
CA GLN A 39 -15.03 -1.96 -1.61
C GLN A 39 -15.43 -3.38 -2.00
N ASN A 40 -14.61 -4.39 -1.66
CA ASN A 40 -14.89 -5.79 -2.00
C ASN A 40 -15.82 -6.50 -0.99
N ALA A 41 -16.30 -5.80 0.04
CA ALA A 41 -17.19 -6.34 1.07
C ALA A 41 -18.66 -5.96 0.87
N ALA A 42 -19.01 -5.37 -0.29
CA ALA A 42 -20.37 -5.04 -0.71
C ALA A 42 -20.82 -5.96 -1.85
#